data_AF-A0A451CYE0-F1
#
_entry.id   AF-A0A451CYE0-F1
#
_cell.length_a   1.000
_cell.length_b   1.000
_cell.length_c   1.000
_cell.angle_alpha   90.00
_cell.angle_beta   90.00
_cell.angle_gamma   90.00
#
_symmetry.space_group_name_H-M   'P 1'
#
loop_
_entity.id
_entity.type
_entity.pdbx_description
1 polymer ?
#
loop_
_entity_poly.entity_id
_entity_poly.type
_entity_poly.pdbx_seq_one_letter_code
_entity_poly.pdbx_strand_id
1 'polypeptide(L)'
;MLKPICQKIKDMSKKYIYILLFFIIFSLSICTIVMYKKNINNNVIVKDFIRITKNLNKKNKDIINNKILFLKRRNSIYTTLVGINLSKQLFLKKKYIESTRILKKLLLVNSEENLLFLIKLNLLKLYIKQNKFSKAINIIASIQDSSWKKLFEKYNKIYFNKKRILA
;
A
#
# COMPACT_ATOMS: atom_id res chain seq x y z
N MET A 1 21.89 19.52 63.80
CA MET A 1 21.24 18.25 63.38
C MET A 1 20.70 18.23 61.94
N LEU A 2 20.52 19.36 61.24
CA LEU A 2 19.90 19.40 59.90
C LEU A 2 20.80 18.99 58.71
N LYS A 3 22.12 19.19 58.80
CA LYS A 3 23.10 18.83 57.74
C LYS A 3 23.03 17.36 57.27
N PRO A 4 23.00 16.33 58.14
CA PRO A 4 22.99 14.94 57.70
C PRO A 4 21.68 14.54 56.98
N ILE A 5 20.53 15.14 57.35
CA ILE A 5 19.23 14.88 56.71
C ILE A 5 19.21 15.48 55.30
N CYS A 6 19.71 16.70 55.15
CA CYS A 6 19.78 17.38 53.85
C CYS A 6 20.76 16.68 52.88
N GLN A 7 21.86 16.13 53.41
CA GLN A 7 22.81 15.31 52.63
C GLN A 7 22.13 14.03 52.11
N LYS A 8 21.39 13.32 52.96
CA LYS A 8 20.68 12.08 52.63
C LYS A 8 19.61 12.28 51.55
N ILE A 9 18.87 13.40 51.62
CA ILE A 9 17.86 13.79 50.61
C ILE A 9 18.54 14.12 49.26
N LYS A 10 19.69 14.81 49.29
CA LYS A 10 20.48 15.14 48.09
C LYS A 10 21.06 13.89 47.42
N ASP A 11 21.45 12.89 48.21
CA ASP A 11 21.97 11.61 47.68
C ASP A 11 20.83 10.72 47.13
N MET A 12 19.65 10.75 47.76
CA MET A 12 18.44 10.10 47.24
C MET A 12 18.02 10.72 45.90
N SER A 13 17.94 12.06 45.79
CA SER A 13 17.56 12.74 44.55
C SER A 13 18.55 12.49 43.41
N LYS A 14 19.87 12.49 43.70
CA LYS A 14 20.90 12.06 42.74
C LYS A 14 20.67 10.63 42.25
N LYS A 15 20.36 9.69 43.15
CA LYS A 15 20.10 8.28 42.79
C LYS A 15 18.90 8.15 41.84
N TYR A 16 17.81 8.88 42.10
CA TYR A 16 16.63 8.90 41.20
C TYR A 16 16.93 9.52 39.84
N ILE A 17 17.79 10.55 39.78
CA ILE A 17 18.23 11.15 38.51
C ILE A 17 19.00 10.12 37.67
N TYR A 18 19.90 9.34 38.26
CA TYR A 18 20.62 8.28 37.53
C TYR A 18 19.68 7.19 37.01
N ILE A 19 18.68 6.80 37.78
CA ILE A 19 17.67 5.81 37.35
C ILE A 19 16.85 6.36 36.18
N LEU A 20 16.38 7.61 36.27
CA LEU A 20 15.67 8.28 35.19
C LEU A 20 16.52 8.34 33.91
N LEU A 21 17.78 8.74 34.05
CA LEU A 21 18.73 8.84 32.93
C LEU A 21 18.96 7.48 32.28
N PHE A 22 19.06 6.40 33.07
CA PHE A 22 19.14 5.03 32.58
C PHE A 22 17.92 4.66 31.74
N PHE A 23 16.71 4.93 32.23
CA PHE A 23 15.48 4.66 31.47
C PHE A 23 15.40 5.46 30.16
N ILE A 24 15.85 6.72 30.16
CA ILE A 24 15.89 7.55 28.96
C ILE A 24 16.86 6.95 27.94
N ILE A 25 18.08 6.61 28.34
CA ILE A 25 19.09 6.00 27.46
C ILE A 25 18.57 4.67 26.93
N PHE A 26 18.01 3.82 27.79
CA PHE A 26 17.47 2.52 27.40
C PHE A 26 16.30 2.64 26.41
N SER A 27 15.40 3.61 26.62
CA SER A 27 14.30 3.92 25.69
C SER A 27 14.84 4.36 24.33
N LEU A 28 15.85 5.24 24.31
CA LEU A 28 16.51 5.69 23.09
C LEU A 28 17.22 4.54 22.35
N SER A 29 17.87 3.62 23.08
CA SER A 29 18.49 2.42 22.53
C SER A 29 17.46 1.51 21.85
N ILE A 30 16.30 1.29 22.48
CA ILE A 30 15.23 0.48 21.88
C ILE A 30 14.68 1.16 20.62
N CYS A 31 14.38 2.47 20.71
CA CYS A 31 13.89 3.24 19.57
C CYS A 31 14.85 3.20 18.38
N THR A 32 16.15 3.35 18.61
CA THR A 32 17.17 3.29 17.55
C THR A 32 17.25 1.92 16.91
N ILE A 33 17.24 0.83 17.69
CA ILE A 33 17.23 -0.55 17.15
C ILE A 33 15.97 -0.81 16.30
N VAL A 34 14.80 -0.39 16.79
CA VAL A 34 13.52 -0.56 16.08
C VAL A 34 13.52 0.23 14.77
N MET A 35 13.99 1.48 14.80
CA MET A 35 14.09 2.34 13.61
C MET A 35 15.11 1.79 12.61
N TYR A 36 16.26 1.30 13.06
CA TYR A 36 17.27 0.67 12.21
C TYR A 36 16.73 -0.57 11.49
N LYS A 37 16.08 -1.47 12.23
CA LYS A 37 15.44 -2.68 11.66
C LYS A 37 14.34 -2.32 10.66
N LYS A 38 13.53 -1.30 10.94
CA LYS A 38 12.53 -0.77 10.01
C LYS A 38 13.17 -0.24 8.73
N ASN A 39 14.29 0.48 8.85
CA ASN A 39 14.99 1.06 7.71
C ASN A 39 15.62 -0.01 6.79
N ILE A 40 16.26 -1.03 7.37
CA ILE A 40 16.76 -2.19 6.59
C ILE A 40 15.64 -2.83 5.79
N ASN A 41 14.50 -3.12 6.42
CA ASN A 41 13.37 -3.75 5.75
C ASN A 41 12.83 -2.89 4.60
N ASN A 42 12.74 -1.57 4.79
CA ASN A 42 12.33 -0.66 3.73
C ASN A 42 13.33 -0.66 2.57
N ASN A 43 14.63 -0.64 2.84
CA ASN A 43 15.68 -0.72 1.82
C ASN A 43 15.60 -2.01 1.01
N VAL A 44 15.30 -3.15 1.64
CA VAL A 44 15.07 -4.42 0.93
C VAL A 44 13.87 -4.32 0.00
N ILE A 45 12.75 -3.77 0.46
CA ILE A 45 11.54 -3.58 -0.36
C ILE A 45 11.83 -2.68 -1.56
N VAL A 46 12.57 -1.59 -1.37
CA VAL A 46 12.96 -0.67 -2.45
C VAL A 46 13.88 -1.35 -3.45
N LYS A 47 14.91 -2.08 -2.99
CA LYS A 47 15.81 -2.84 -3.88
C LYS A 47 15.05 -3.87 -4.71
N ASP A 48 14.13 -4.60 -4.10
CA ASP A 48 13.30 -5.58 -4.79
C ASP A 48 12.34 -4.93 -5.78
N PHE A 49 11.74 -3.80 -5.41
CA PHE A 49 10.94 -3.00 -6.32
C PHE A 49 11.75 -2.57 -7.55
N ILE A 50 12.94 -2.00 -7.36
CA ILE A 50 13.84 -1.58 -8.46
C ILE A 50 14.20 -2.77 -9.37
N ARG A 51 14.48 -3.94 -8.78
CA ARG A 51 14.79 -5.15 -9.53
C ARG A 51 13.59 -5.63 -10.37
N ILE A 52 12.38 -5.58 -9.81
CA ILE A 52 11.16 -5.93 -10.52
C ILE A 52 10.88 -4.91 -11.64
N THR A 53 11.07 -3.61 -11.38
CA THR A 53 10.79 -2.55 -12.36
C THR A 53 11.76 -2.55 -13.53
N LYS A 54 13.06 -2.75 -13.29
CA LYS A 54 14.07 -2.88 -14.36
C LYS A 54 13.77 -4.01 -15.35
N ASN A 55 13.13 -5.08 -14.87
CA ASN A 55 12.79 -6.24 -15.70
C ASN A 55 11.39 -6.17 -16.32
N LEU A 56 10.65 -5.05 -16.21
CA LEU A 56 9.28 -4.94 -16.71
C LEU A 56 9.13 -5.14 -18.22
N ASN A 57 10.15 -4.76 -18.99
CA ASN A 57 10.12 -4.83 -20.46
C ASN A 57 10.46 -6.23 -20.99
N LYS A 58 11.01 -7.12 -20.16
CA LYS A 58 11.34 -8.49 -20.57
C LYS A 58 10.05 -9.35 -20.56
N LYS A 59 9.78 -10.08 -21.64
CA LYS A 59 8.58 -10.93 -21.81
C LYS A 59 8.64 -12.28 -21.05
N ASN A 60 9.48 -12.43 -20.03
CA ASN A 60 9.70 -13.72 -19.37
C ASN A 60 8.60 -14.11 -18.38
N LYS A 61 8.24 -15.40 -18.36
CA LYS A 61 7.26 -16.00 -17.43
C LYS A 61 7.64 -15.79 -15.96
N ASP A 62 8.93 -15.84 -15.64
CA ASP A 62 9.44 -15.73 -14.26
C ASP A 62 9.11 -14.39 -13.60
N ILE A 63 8.91 -13.34 -14.40
CA ILE A 63 8.56 -12.00 -13.92
C ILE A 63 7.17 -11.98 -13.26
N ILE A 64 6.23 -12.80 -13.73
CA ILE A 64 4.89 -12.88 -13.14
C ILE A 64 4.96 -13.53 -11.75
N ASN A 65 5.69 -14.64 -11.63
CA ASN A 65 5.85 -15.34 -10.36
C ASN A 65 6.54 -14.46 -9.31
N ASN A 66 7.59 -13.74 -9.71
CA ASN A 66 8.28 -12.79 -8.84
C ASN A 66 7.36 -11.67 -8.34
N LYS A 67 6.50 -11.13 -9.21
CA LYS A 67 5.50 -10.11 -8.82
C LYS A 67 4.45 -10.68 -7.87
N ILE A 68 3.96 -11.89 -8.10
CA ILE A 68 3.00 -12.56 -7.21
C ILE A 68 3.62 -12.79 -5.82
N LEU A 69 4.87 -13.24 -5.77
CA LEU A 69 5.60 -13.41 -4.52
C LEU A 69 5.81 -12.07 -3.79
N PHE A 70 6.14 -11.01 -4.52
CA PHE A 70 6.25 -9.66 -3.95
C PHE A 70 4.93 -9.17 -3.36
N LEU A 71 3.79 -9.47 -3.98
CA LEU A 71 2.45 -9.17 -3.47
C LEU A 71 2.02 -9.96 -2.22
N LYS A 72 2.77 -10.98 -1.82
CA LYS A 72 2.56 -11.69 -0.54
C LYS A 72 3.34 -11.06 0.62
N ARG A 73 4.28 -10.15 0.33
CA ARG A 73 5.06 -9.44 1.35
C ARG A 73 4.27 -8.27 1.95
N ARG A 74 4.91 -7.55 2.87
CA ARG A 74 4.34 -6.41 3.60
C ARG A 74 3.62 -5.41 2.68
N ASN A 75 2.49 -4.90 3.16
CA ASN A 75 1.71 -3.86 2.52
C ASN A 75 2.53 -2.56 2.43
N SER A 76 2.75 -2.07 1.21
CA SER A 76 3.47 -0.83 0.94
C SER A 76 2.96 -0.20 -0.36
N ILE A 77 3.30 1.07 -0.59
CA ILE A 77 3.01 1.74 -1.87
C ILE A 77 3.65 1.00 -3.05
N TYR A 78 4.86 0.46 -2.88
CA TYR A 78 5.55 -0.33 -3.89
C TYR A 78 4.80 -1.62 -4.22
N THR A 79 4.27 -2.30 -3.20
CA THR A 79 3.42 -3.50 -3.37
C THR A 79 2.20 -3.17 -4.22
N THR A 80 1.59 -2.01 -3.97
CA THR A 80 0.43 -1.53 -4.72
C THR A 80 0.79 -1.23 -6.18
N LEU A 81 1.88 -0.51 -6.43
CA LEU A 81 2.34 -0.20 -7.78
C LEU A 81 2.69 -1.46 -8.58
N VAL A 82 3.39 -2.41 -7.97
CA VAL A 82 3.69 -3.72 -8.58
C VAL A 82 2.40 -4.49 -8.89
N GLY A 83 1.42 -4.44 -7.99
CA GLY A 83 0.13 -5.09 -8.18
C GLY A 83 -0.70 -4.50 -9.32
N ILE A 84 -0.74 -3.16 -9.44
CA ILE A 84 -1.38 -2.46 -10.56
C ILE A 84 -0.69 -2.83 -11.87
N ASN A 85 0.65 -2.87 -11.88
CA ASN A 85 1.39 -3.27 -13.07
C ASN A 85 1.10 -4.73 -13.46
N LEU A 86 1.08 -5.65 -12.48
CA LEU A 86 0.77 -7.05 -12.71
C LEU A 86 -0.66 -7.24 -13.22
N SER A 87 -1.65 -6.52 -12.67
CA SER A 87 -3.03 -6.60 -13.15
C SER A 87 -3.15 -6.11 -14.59
N LYS A 88 -2.43 -5.05 -14.97
CA LYS A 88 -2.34 -4.59 -16.37
C LYS A 88 -1.73 -5.65 -17.28
N GLN A 89 -0.65 -6.31 -16.86
CA GLN A 89 -0.06 -7.41 -17.65
C GLN A 89 -1.04 -8.58 -17.84
N LEU A 90 -1.79 -8.95 -16.79
CA LEU A 90 -2.82 -9.99 -16.88
C LEU A 90 -3.98 -9.57 -17.80
N PHE A 91 -4.39 -8.29 -17.74
CA PHE A 91 -5.40 -7.74 -18.64
C PHE A 91 -5.00 -7.88 -20.11
N LEU A 92 -3.75 -7.53 -20.46
CA LEU A 92 -3.23 -7.67 -21.82
C LEU A 92 -3.20 -9.12 -22.30
N LYS A 93 -3.00 -10.07 -21.36
CA LYS A 93 -3.06 -11.52 -21.62
C LYS A 93 -4.49 -12.08 -21.60
N LYS A 94 -5.53 -11.23 -21.60
CA LYS A 94 -6.96 -11.60 -21.50
C LYS A 94 -7.33 -12.38 -20.22
N LYS A 95 -6.46 -12.36 -19.21
CA LYS A 95 -6.67 -13.01 -17.89
C LYS A 95 -7.46 -12.10 -16.94
N TYR A 96 -8.70 -11.81 -17.32
CA TYR A 96 -9.51 -10.77 -16.65
C TYR A 96 -9.91 -11.14 -15.21
N ILE A 97 -10.16 -12.42 -14.95
CA ILE A 97 -10.53 -12.91 -13.62
C ILE A 97 -9.35 -12.74 -12.66
N GLU A 98 -8.14 -13.18 -13.05
CA GLU A 98 -6.96 -13.03 -12.21
C GLU A 98 -6.59 -11.56 -12.03
N SER A 99 -6.69 -10.75 -13.09
CA SER A 99 -6.46 -9.29 -13.03
C SER A 99 -7.40 -8.61 -12.02
N THR A 100 -8.69 -8.95 -12.05
CA THR A 100 -9.71 -8.46 -11.10
C THR A 100 -9.38 -8.90 -9.67
N ARG A 101 -8.98 -10.16 -9.48
CA ARG A 101 -8.62 -10.70 -8.16
C ARG A 101 -7.46 -9.93 -7.53
N ILE A 102 -6.42 -9.62 -8.32
CA ILE A 102 -5.29 -8.82 -7.84
C ILE A 102 -5.74 -7.44 -7.40
N LEU A 103 -6.47 -6.70 -8.24
CA LEU A 103 -6.90 -5.34 -7.88
C LEU A 103 -7.83 -5.31 -6.67
N LYS A 104 -8.73 -6.30 -6.53
CA LYS A 104 -9.56 -6.43 -5.31
C LYS A 104 -8.72 -6.62 -4.06
N LYS A 105 -7.65 -7.43 -4.14
CA LYS A 105 -6.72 -7.60 -3.02
C LYS A 105 -6.04 -6.28 -2.65
N LEU A 106 -5.69 -5.46 -3.64
CA LEU A 106 -5.07 -4.16 -3.41
C LEU A 106 -6.02 -3.15 -2.75
N LEU A 107 -7.34 -3.23 -2.98
CA LEU A 107 -8.32 -2.38 -2.29
C LEU A 107 -8.37 -2.63 -0.78
N LEU A 108 -7.96 -3.81 -0.31
CA LEU A 108 -7.89 -4.14 1.12
C LEU A 108 -6.62 -3.60 1.78
N VAL A 109 -5.67 -3.10 0.99
CA VAL A 109 -4.44 -2.51 1.51
C VAL A 109 -4.72 -1.05 1.83
N ASN A 110 -4.38 -0.64 3.06
CA ASN A 110 -4.41 0.77 3.46
C ASN A 110 -3.40 1.55 2.59
N SER A 111 -3.93 2.14 1.52
CA SER A 111 -3.18 2.84 0.48
C SER A 111 -3.64 4.29 0.44
N GLU A 112 -2.76 5.16 -0.02
CA GLU A 112 -3.06 6.56 -0.23
C GLU A 112 -4.26 6.71 -1.20
N GLU A 113 -5.06 7.75 -0.99
CA GLU A 113 -6.38 7.88 -1.59
C GLU A 113 -6.33 7.94 -3.13
N ASN A 114 -5.36 8.64 -3.71
CA ASN A 114 -5.19 8.69 -5.16
C ASN A 114 -4.82 7.31 -5.74
N LEU A 115 -4.00 6.53 -5.04
CA LEU A 115 -3.75 5.14 -5.42
C LEU A 115 -5.01 4.29 -5.35
N LEU A 116 -5.86 4.49 -4.34
CA LEU A 116 -7.14 3.79 -4.22
C LEU A 116 -8.05 4.11 -5.42
N PHE A 117 -8.15 5.39 -5.81
CA PHE A 117 -8.90 5.79 -7.00
C PHE A 117 -8.34 5.18 -8.29
N LEU A 118 -7.01 5.11 -8.43
CA LEU A 118 -6.39 4.45 -9.57
C LEU A 118 -6.73 2.94 -9.64
N ILE A 119 -6.75 2.25 -8.49
CA ILE A 119 -7.16 0.83 -8.40
C ILE A 119 -8.64 0.70 -8.80
N LYS A 120 -9.53 1.54 -8.25
CA LYS A 120 -10.97 1.56 -8.57
C LYS A 120 -11.21 1.79 -10.05
N LEU A 121 -10.47 2.71 -10.68
CA LEU A 121 -10.59 3.00 -12.11
C LEU A 121 -10.20 1.80 -12.97
N ASN A 122 -9.15 1.08 -12.59
CA ASN A 122 -8.73 -0.12 -13.31
C ASN A 122 -9.73 -1.27 -13.13
N LEU A 123 -10.32 -1.43 -11.94
CA LEU A 123 -11.42 -2.37 -11.69
C LEU A 123 -12.66 -2.04 -12.51
N LEU A 124 -13.02 -0.75 -12.59
CA LEU A 124 -14.12 -0.28 -13.41
C LEU A 124 -13.96 -0.72 -14.87
N LYS A 125 -12.78 -0.45 -15.47
CA LYS A 125 -12.45 -0.87 -16.83
C LYS A 125 -12.58 -2.38 -17.03
N LEU A 126 -12.09 -3.17 -16.08
CA LEU A 126 -12.19 -4.63 -16.09
C LEU A 126 -13.63 -5.13 -16.00
N TYR A 127 -14.47 -4.51 -15.16
CA TYR A 127 -15.88 -4.87 -15.04
C TYR A 127 -16.66 -4.54 -16.30
N ILE A 128 -16.41 -3.39 -16.92
CA ILE A 128 -17.00 -3.05 -18.23
C ILE A 128 -16.57 -4.06 -19.30
N LYS A 129 -15.32 -4.54 -19.28
CA LYS A 129 -14.86 -5.57 -20.22
C LYS A 129 -15.45 -6.96 -19.95
N GLN A 130 -15.76 -7.28 -18.70
CA GLN A 130 -16.42 -8.52 -18.31
C GLN A 130 -17.96 -8.44 -18.34
N ASN A 131 -18.55 -7.34 -18.84
CA ASN A 131 -19.98 -7.07 -18.81
C ASN A 131 -20.60 -7.11 -17.38
N LYS A 132 -19.80 -6.90 -16.33
CA LYS A 132 -20.24 -6.85 -14.92
C LYS A 132 -20.67 -5.45 -14.55
N PHE A 133 -21.71 -4.96 -15.21
CA PHE A 133 -22.05 -3.54 -15.19
C PHE A 133 -22.56 -3.02 -13.85
N SER A 134 -23.30 -3.82 -13.08
CA SER A 134 -23.74 -3.42 -11.73
C SER A 134 -22.54 -3.07 -10.85
N LYS A 135 -21.48 -3.89 -10.90
CA LYS A 135 -20.23 -3.63 -10.17
C LYS A 135 -19.48 -2.40 -10.67
N ALA A 136 -19.56 -2.11 -11.97
CA ALA A 136 -18.98 -0.90 -12.55
C ALA A 136 -19.69 0.36 -12.03
N ILE A 137 -21.03 0.37 -12.05
CA ILE A 137 -21.84 1.50 -11.56
C ILE A 137 -21.56 1.75 -10.07
N ASN A 138 -21.51 0.69 -9.26
CA ASN A 138 -21.24 0.83 -7.82
C ASN A 138 -19.88 1.51 -7.56
N ILE A 139 -18.88 1.23 -8.39
CA ILE A 139 -17.58 1.91 -8.28
C ILE A 139 -17.75 3.41 -8.58
N ILE A 140 -18.41 3.76 -9.68
CA ILE A 140 -18.61 5.17 -10.10
C ILE A 140 -19.36 5.94 -9.01
N ALA A 141 -20.45 5.37 -8.49
CA ALA A 141 -21.26 5.97 -7.43
C ALA A 141 -20.48 6.15 -6.11
N SER A 142 -19.45 5.32 -5.86
CA SER A 142 -18.62 5.42 -4.64
C SER A 142 -17.57 6.54 -4.66
N ILE A 143 -17.41 7.27 -5.77
CA ILE A 143 -16.40 8.34 -5.89
C ILE A 143 -17.02 9.66 -5.48
N GLN A 144 -16.59 10.18 -4.33
CA GLN A 144 -17.05 11.46 -3.80
C GLN A 144 -16.10 12.62 -4.18
N ASP A 145 -14.82 12.33 -4.38
CA ASP A 145 -13.82 13.33 -4.76
C ASP A 145 -14.17 13.99 -6.10
N SER A 146 -14.22 15.33 -6.12
CA SER A 146 -14.69 16.11 -7.27
C SER A 146 -13.75 16.04 -8.48
N SER A 147 -12.44 15.92 -8.24
CA SER A 147 -11.41 15.81 -9.29
C SER A 147 -11.52 14.48 -10.01
N TRP A 148 -11.68 13.40 -9.24
CA TRP A 148 -11.82 12.04 -9.78
C TRP A 148 -13.22 11.77 -10.32
N LYS A 149 -14.28 12.34 -9.74
CA LYS A 149 -15.67 12.12 -10.17
C LYS A 149 -15.86 12.39 -11.66
N LYS A 150 -15.35 13.51 -12.17
CA LYS A 150 -15.40 13.86 -13.60
C LYS A 150 -14.74 12.81 -14.49
N LEU A 151 -13.66 12.18 -14.03
CA LEU A 151 -12.96 11.11 -14.77
C LEU A 151 -13.80 9.83 -14.80
N PHE A 152 -14.41 9.46 -13.68
CA PHE A 152 -15.22 8.25 -13.55
C PHE A 152 -16.55 8.37 -14.32
N GLU A 153 -17.18 9.54 -14.32
CA GLU A 153 -18.44 9.78 -15.05
C GLU A 153 -18.30 9.61 -16.57
N LYS A 154 -17.12 9.84 -17.15
CA LYS A 154 -16.86 9.55 -18.58
C LYS A 154 -17.15 8.09 -18.95
N TYR A 155 -17.03 7.17 -17.98
CA TYR A 155 -17.32 5.75 -18.19
C TYR A 155 -18.82 5.42 -18.09
N ASN A 156 -19.68 6.28 -17.55
CA ASN A 156 -21.14 6.11 -17.61
C ASN A 156 -21.61 6.08 -19.07
N LYS A 157 -21.11 6.99 -19.90
CA LYS A 157 -21.45 7.04 -21.33
C LYS A 157 -21.05 5.74 -22.06
N ILE A 158 -19.86 5.22 -21.74
CA ILE A 158 -19.37 3.94 -22.29
C ILE A 158 -20.26 2.77 -21.85
N TYR A 159 -20.70 2.78 -20.59
CA TYR A 159 -21.64 1.79 -20.06
C TYR A 159 -22.97 1.82 -20.83
N PHE A 160 -23.62 2.98 -20.96
CA PHE A 160 -24.91 3.09 -21.64
C PHE A 160 -24.85 2.61 -23.09
N ASN A 161 -23.77 2.95 -23.82
CA ASN A 161 -23.59 2.51 -25.19
C ASN A 161 -23.38 0.99 -25.30
N LYS A 162 -22.59 0.38 -24.42
CA LYS A 162 -22.33 -1.07 -24.45
C LYS A 162 -23.54 -1.90 -24.01
N LYS A 163 -24.32 -1.42 -23.05
CA LYS A 163 -25.52 -2.11 -22.59
C LYS A 163 -26.57 -2.21 -23.70
N ARG A 164 -26.76 -1.14 -24.48
CA ARG A 164 -27.70 -1.11 -25.62
C ARG A 164 -27.35 -2.07 -26.76
N ILE A 165 -26.09 -2.46 -26.91
CA ILE A 165 -25.65 -3.40 -27.96
C ILE A 165 -25.84 -4.86 -27.51
N LEU A 166 -25.88 -5.11 -26.20
CA LEU A 166 -25.96 -6.46 -25.61
C LEU A 166 -27.38 -6.82 -25.13
N ALA A 167 -28.31 -5.86 -25.16
CA ALA A 167 -29.73 -6.04 -24.86
C ALA A 167 -30.49 -6.13 -26.18
#